data_AF-A0A1G5FAR8-F1
#
_entry.id   AF-A0A1G5FAR8-F1
#
_cell.length_a   1.000
_cell.length_b   1.000
_cell.length_c   1.000
_cell.angle_alpha   90.00
_cell.angle_beta   90.00
_cell.angle_gamma   90.00
#
_symmetry.space_group_name_H-M   'P 1'
#
loop_
_entity.id
_entity.type
_entity.pdbx_description
1 polymer ?
#
loop_
_entity_poly.entity_id
_entity_poly.type
_entity_poly.pdbx_seq_one_letter_code
_entity_poly.pdbx_strand_id
1 'polypeptide(L)'
;MAARLNKKRSFLFVSKLLGKHIAVNPYTSLLSGAALAVLLYEDVTHGEDKRTIEWKQQMVRGLIDPEQAREVYEYLMGVQMSLPEEVRFVGFAETATALGHSMYELFANRATYIHSTREYLPEIEPDIQFEEEHSHAMSHRCYAVDSASLAEGGPLVLVDDEITTGNTTLNIIRDIQRNYPRKHYYIASLLDWRTDADEQKFSSLEDELGITITPISLLKGKIQVTGEPAIDISGEKKIPESTSLISVISVAGELEPWAMVSADSEGNRCSLPYLKYSGRFGIHSGLNPMLSAGITRIASILREKRKGQRTLVMGTGEFMHIPMRIAAEMGDGVLYQSTTRSPIYTVNRPGYAVVAGEGYASPEDPAVRNYIYNILPGQYDEIFVLMERHMPEERMRPMLDVLLQLGCKQIHVVYCGAPQEG
;
A
#
# COMPACT_ATOMS: atom_id res chain seq x y z
N MET A 1 15.84 -11.33 2.21
CA MET A 1 14.77 -11.81 3.11
C MET A 1 15.03 -11.29 4.52
N ALA A 2 13.99 -11.23 5.35
CA ALA A 2 14.09 -10.91 6.77
C ALA A 2 13.22 -11.89 7.58
N ALA A 3 13.43 -11.99 8.89
CA ALA A 3 12.66 -12.84 9.77
C ALA A 3 11.50 -12.10 10.44
N ARG A 4 10.33 -12.74 10.57
CA ARG A 4 9.19 -12.19 11.31
C ARG A 4 9.31 -12.51 12.79
N LEU A 5 8.80 -11.63 13.65
CA LEU A 5 8.59 -11.89 15.08
C LEU A 5 7.39 -12.84 15.34
N ASN A 6 7.07 -13.74 14.40
CA ASN A 6 5.94 -14.68 14.46
C ASN A 6 6.42 -16.10 14.17
N LYS A 7 6.04 -17.06 15.03
CA LYS A 7 6.51 -18.45 15.01
C LYS A 7 5.98 -19.30 13.85
N LYS A 8 4.86 -18.95 13.21
CA LYS A 8 4.25 -19.80 12.16
C LYS A 8 4.86 -19.61 10.77
N ARG A 9 5.34 -18.39 10.45
CA ARG A 9 6.07 -18.08 9.21
C ARG A 9 7.27 -17.21 9.56
N SER A 10 8.40 -17.86 9.74
CA SER A 10 9.62 -17.27 10.32
C SER A 10 10.34 -16.28 9.40
N PHE A 11 9.97 -16.19 8.12
CA PHE A 11 10.61 -15.34 7.12
C PHE A 11 9.61 -14.50 6.30
N LEU A 12 10.11 -13.44 5.69
CA LEU A 12 9.39 -12.59 4.73
C LEU A 12 10.31 -12.12 3.58
N PHE A 13 9.67 -11.83 2.45
CA PHE A 13 10.31 -11.15 1.34
C PHE A 13 10.34 -9.65 1.59
N VAL A 14 11.53 -9.07 1.47
CA VAL A 14 11.71 -7.64 1.56
C VAL A 14 11.73 -7.11 0.13
N SER A 15 10.60 -6.53 -0.27
CA SER A 15 10.41 -6.04 -1.64
C SER A 15 11.21 -4.76 -1.87
N LYS A 16 11.89 -4.71 -3.02
CA LYS A 16 12.48 -3.48 -3.57
C LYS A 16 11.50 -2.69 -4.44
N LEU A 17 10.25 -3.14 -4.53
CA LEU A 17 9.20 -2.51 -5.30
C LEU A 17 8.23 -1.74 -4.41
N LEU A 18 7.83 -2.28 -3.26
CA LEU A 18 6.66 -1.76 -2.51
C LEU A 18 6.89 -0.50 -1.67
N GLY A 19 8.15 -0.16 -1.34
CA GLY A 19 8.43 0.97 -0.44
C GLY A 19 7.95 0.75 0.99
N LYS A 20 7.98 -0.48 1.52
CA LYS A 20 7.54 -0.78 2.89
C LYS A 20 8.70 -0.80 3.89
N HIS A 21 9.57 -1.81 3.77
CA HIS A 21 10.69 -2.01 4.70
C HIS A 21 11.99 -1.34 4.25
N ILE A 22 12.06 -0.89 2.99
CA ILE A 22 13.20 -0.21 2.38
C ILE A 22 12.62 0.93 1.55
N ALA A 23 13.29 2.08 1.56
CA ALA A 23 12.95 3.19 0.67
C ALA A 23 13.24 2.85 -0.79
N VAL A 24 12.32 3.18 -1.68
CA VAL A 24 12.38 2.84 -3.12
C VAL A 24 12.25 4.08 -3.98
N ASN A 25 12.66 3.97 -5.24
CA ASN A 25 12.27 4.94 -6.24
C ASN A 25 10.73 4.88 -6.37
N PRO A 26 10.01 6.00 -6.20
CA PRO A 26 8.54 6.00 -6.22
C PRO A 26 7.97 5.53 -7.55
N TYR A 27 8.60 5.86 -8.68
CA TYR A 27 8.17 5.38 -10.00
C TYR A 27 8.32 3.87 -10.16
N THR A 28 9.38 3.26 -9.60
CA THR A 28 9.53 1.79 -9.61
C THR A 28 8.38 1.11 -8.86
N SER A 29 7.94 1.69 -7.74
CA SER A 29 6.80 1.18 -6.98
C SER A 29 5.48 1.32 -7.74
N LEU A 30 5.20 2.51 -8.26
CA LEU A 30 3.99 2.78 -9.06
C LEU A 30 3.93 1.88 -10.30
N LEU A 31 5.08 1.69 -10.96
CA LEU A 31 5.21 0.81 -12.13
C LEU A 31 4.88 -0.65 -11.81
N SER A 32 5.07 -1.11 -10.57
CA SER A 32 4.72 -2.48 -10.19
C SER A 32 3.22 -2.76 -10.22
N GLY A 33 2.39 -1.78 -9.83
CA GLY A 33 0.93 -1.85 -10.00
C GLY A 33 0.54 -1.71 -11.47
N ALA A 34 1.20 -0.81 -12.20
CA ALA A 34 0.98 -0.64 -13.63
C ALA A 34 1.26 -1.94 -14.42
N ALA A 35 2.32 -2.67 -14.06
CA ALA A 35 2.65 -3.95 -14.68
C ALA A 35 1.56 -5.01 -14.47
N LEU A 36 0.96 -5.08 -13.28
CA LEU A 36 -0.19 -5.95 -13.03
C LEU A 36 -1.40 -5.54 -13.87
N ALA A 37 -1.62 -4.23 -14.08
CA ALA A 37 -2.71 -3.73 -14.92
C ALA A 37 -2.53 -4.15 -16.39
N VAL A 38 -1.30 -4.14 -16.92
CA VAL A 38 -1.00 -4.64 -18.27
C VAL A 38 -1.38 -6.12 -18.41
N LEU A 39 -1.02 -6.95 -17.42
CA LEU A 39 -1.34 -8.37 -17.44
C LEU A 39 -2.85 -8.63 -17.34
N LEU A 40 -3.55 -7.88 -16.47
CA LEU A 40 -5.00 -7.93 -16.41
C LEU A 40 -5.63 -7.51 -17.74
N TYR A 41 -5.16 -6.42 -18.34
CA TYR A 41 -5.67 -5.92 -19.60
C TYR A 41 -5.50 -6.95 -20.74
N GLU A 42 -4.34 -7.60 -20.82
CA GLU A 42 -4.11 -8.66 -21.81
C GLU A 42 -5.10 -9.82 -21.64
N ASP A 43 -5.37 -10.25 -20.41
CA ASP A 43 -6.29 -11.37 -20.14
C ASP A 43 -7.76 -11.01 -20.45
N VAL A 44 -8.24 -9.87 -19.95
CA VAL A 44 -9.63 -9.42 -20.17
C VAL A 44 -9.92 -9.09 -21.64
N THR A 45 -8.90 -8.75 -22.44
CA THR A 45 -9.02 -8.53 -23.88
C THR A 45 -8.65 -9.76 -24.71
N HIS A 46 -8.43 -10.91 -24.06
CA HIS A 46 -8.07 -12.18 -24.70
C HIS A 46 -6.84 -12.07 -25.64
N GLY A 47 -5.92 -11.15 -25.34
CA GLY A 47 -4.71 -10.91 -26.13
C GLY A 47 -4.95 -10.35 -27.55
N GLU A 48 -6.13 -9.77 -27.80
CA GLU A 48 -6.47 -9.15 -29.08
C GLU A 48 -5.63 -7.89 -29.35
N ASP A 49 -5.36 -7.10 -28.31
CA ASP A 49 -4.53 -5.90 -28.43
C ASP A 49 -3.03 -6.24 -28.43
N LYS A 50 -2.41 -6.21 -29.61
CA LYS A 50 -0.98 -6.53 -29.77
C LYS A 50 -0.03 -5.51 -29.14
N ARG A 51 -0.50 -4.32 -28.77
CA ARG A 51 0.32 -3.32 -28.06
C ARG A 51 0.77 -3.82 -26.68
N THR A 52 0.01 -4.74 -26.07
CA THR A 52 0.37 -5.41 -24.81
C THR A 52 1.75 -6.08 -24.85
N ILE A 53 2.21 -6.53 -26.02
CA ILE A 53 3.56 -7.11 -26.19
C ILE A 53 4.63 -6.06 -25.89
N GLU A 54 4.49 -4.86 -26.47
CA GLU A 54 5.41 -3.74 -26.24
C GLU A 54 5.33 -3.26 -24.79
N TRP A 55 4.12 -3.12 -24.24
CA TRP A 55 3.93 -2.68 -22.85
C TRP A 55 4.59 -3.62 -21.85
N LYS A 56 4.51 -4.94 -22.08
CA LYS A 56 5.21 -5.93 -21.26
C LYS A 56 6.73 -5.81 -21.36
N GLN A 57 7.28 -5.48 -22.52
CA GLN A 57 8.73 -5.24 -22.66
C GLN A 57 9.16 -3.97 -21.91
N GLN A 58 8.38 -2.89 -22.01
CA GLN A 58 8.67 -1.64 -21.31
C GLN A 58 8.56 -1.81 -19.79
N MET A 59 7.52 -2.48 -19.29
CA MET A 59 7.37 -2.69 -17.84
C MET A 59 8.54 -3.51 -17.26
N VAL A 60 9.01 -4.55 -17.98
CA VAL A 60 10.18 -5.33 -17.55
C VAL A 60 11.43 -4.46 -17.50
N ARG A 61 11.67 -3.61 -18.53
CA ARG A 61 12.77 -2.64 -18.56
C ARG A 61 12.73 -1.73 -17.33
N GLY A 62 11.59 -1.09 -17.04
CA GLY A 62 11.46 -0.15 -15.93
C GLY A 62 11.47 -0.78 -14.53
N LEU A 63 11.05 -2.04 -14.39
CA LEU A 63 11.09 -2.76 -13.11
C LEU A 63 12.49 -3.28 -12.77
N ILE A 64 13.30 -3.63 -13.78
CA ILE A 64 14.68 -4.07 -13.59
C ILE A 64 15.62 -2.89 -13.39
N ASP A 65 15.37 -1.77 -14.08
CA ASP A 65 16.20 -0.57 -14.03
C ASP A 65 15.41 0.64 -13.49
N PRO A 66 15.63 1.03 -12.21
CA PRO A 66 14.98 2.18 -11.61
C PRO A 66 15.21 3.52 -12.33
N GLU A 67 16.28 3.67 -13.12
CA GLU A 67 16.52 4.89 -13.91
C GLU A 67 15.50 5.03 -15.05
N GLN A 68 15.00 3.90 -15.57
CA GLN A 68 14.01 3.85 -16.65
C GLN A 68 12.56 3.86 -16.12
N ALA A 69 12.37 3.63 -14.83
CA ALA A 69 11.04 3.46 -14.24
C ALA A 69 10.12 4.65 -14.48
N ARG A 70 10.66 5.87 -14.44
CA ARG A 70 9.88 7.10 -14.68
C ARG A 70 9.34 7.18 -16.11
N GLU A 71 10.22 7.07 -17.11
CA GLU A 71 9.87 7.13 -18.53
C GLU A 71 8.80 6.08 -18.86
N VAL A 72 9.01 4.85 -18.39
CA VAL A 72 8.08 3.74 -18.62
C VAL A 72 6.74 3.96 -17.94
N TYR A 73 6.73 4.40 -16.68
CA TYR A 73 5.49 4.66 -15.95
C TYR A 73 4.69 5.79 -16.63
N GLU A 74 5.33 6.90 -16.98
CA GLU A 74 4.69 8.02 -17.68
C GLU A 74 4.14 7.59 -19.04
N TYR A 75 4.87 6.75 -19.79
CA TYR A 75 4.40 6.16 -21.04
C TYR A 75 3.13 5.31 -20.84
N LEU A 76 3.13 4.39 -19.87
CA LEU A 76 1.97 3.52 -19.61
C LEU A 76 0.75 4.31 -19.10
N MET A 77 0.96 5.32 -18.27
CA MET A 77 -0.11 6.23 -17.84
C MET A 77 -0.73 6.99 -19.01
N GLY A 78 0.08 7.34 -20.02
CA GLY A 78 -0.39 7.98 -21.25
C GLY A 78 -1.22 7.08 -22.17
N VAL A 79 -1.17 5.74 -21.99
CA VAL A 79 -1.95 4.79 -22.79
C VAL A 79 -3.46 4.91 -22.52
N GLN A 80 -3.85 5.19 -21.28
CA GLN A 80 -5.24 5.31 -20.85
C GLN A 80 -6.10 4.09 -21.26
N MET A 81 -5.81 2.93 -20.68
CA MET A 81 -6.44 1.66 -21.05
C MET A 81 -7.96 1.69 -20.81
N SER A 82 -8.74 1.10 -21.72
CA SER A 82 -10.20 1.02 -21.61
C SER A 82 -10.66 -0.42 -21.48
N LEU A 83 -11.37 -0.75 -20.40
CA LEU A 83 -11.81 -2.10 -20.11
C LEU A 83 -13.07 -2.50 -20.92
N PRO A 84 -13.23 -3.78 -21.29
CA PRO A 84 -14.39 -4.25 -22.05
C PRO A 84 -15.68 -4.27 -21.23
N GLU A 85 -15.59 -4.32 -19.91
CA GLU A 85 -16.70 -4.30 -18.95
C GLU A 85 -16.28 -3.63 -17.63
N GLU A 86 -17.22 -3.46 -16.69
CA GLU A 86 -16.93 -2.91 -15.36
C GLU A 86 -16.11 -3.90 -14.52
N VAL A 87 -14.90 -3.49 -14.12
CA VAL A 87 -13.99 -4.27 -13.27
C VAL A 87 -13.79 -3.56 -11.95
N ARG A 88 -13.91 -4.32 -10.86
CA ARG A 88 -13.69 -3.82 -9.49
C ARG A 88 -12.36 -4.29 -8.95
N PHE A 89 -11.67 -3.41 -8.27
CA PHE A 89 -10.37 -3.68 -7.66
C PHE A 89 -10.48 -3.55 -6.14
N VAL A 90 -9.96 -4.53 -5.41
CA VAL A 90 -9.88 -4.53 -3.94
C VAL A 90 -8.42 -4.71 -3.56
N GLY A 91 -7.79 -3.65 -3.05
CA GLY A 91 -6.45 -3.73 -2.47
C GLY A 91 -6.51 -4.18 -1.02
N PHE A 92 -5.71 -5.16 -0.61
CA PHE A 92 -5.67 -5.55 0.79
C PHE A 92 -4.73 -4.65 1.61
N ALA A 93 -5.25 -4.15 2.74
CA ALA A 93 -4.41 -3.50 3.71
C ALA A 93 -3.32 -4.48 4.21
N GLU A 94 -2.12 -4.03 4.48
CA GLU A 94 -1.69 -2.64 4.40
C GLU A 94 -1.04 -2.31 3.05
N THR A 95 -0.12 -3.16 2.59
CA THR A 95 0.81 -2.78 1.51
C THR A 95 0.17 -2.85 0.14
N ALA A 96 -0.83 -3.69 -0.05
CA ALA A 96 -1.53 -3.80 -1.32
C ALA A 96 -2.56 -2.68 -1.53
N THR A 97 -2.75 -1.75 -0.57
CA THR A 97 -3.50 -0.51 -0.83
C THR A 97 -2.82 0.29 -1.96
N ALA A 98 -1.54 0.65 -1.81
CA ALA A 98 -0.85 1.38 -2.88
C ALA A 98 -0.70 0.57 -4.16
N LEU A 99 -0.44 -0.74 -4.06
CA LEU A 99 -0.28 -1.60 -5.23
C LEU A 99 -1.59 -1.66 -6.04
N GLY A 100 -2.72 -1.93 -5.38
CA GLY A 100 -4.03 -2.02 -6.02
C GLY A 100 -4.48 -0.69 -6.60
N HIS A 101 -4.27 0.42 -5.89
CA HIS A 101 -4.61 1.75 -6.41
C HIS A 101 -3.77 2.08 -7.65
N SER A 102 -2.45 1.79 -7.63
CA SER A 102 -1.57 1.99 -8.78
C SER A 102 -1.96 1.14 -9.99
N MET A 103 -2.48 -0.08 -9.75
CA MET A 103 -3.00 -0.96 -10.81
C MET A 103 -4.27 -0.39 -11.43
N TYR A 104 -5.23 0.01 -10.58
CA TYR A 104 -6.51 0.56 -11.01
C TYR A 104 -6.36 1.88 -11.81
N GLU A 105 -5.40 2.72 -11.44
CA GLU A 105 -5.28 4.08 -11.98
C GLU A 105 -4.96 4.12 -13.49
N LEU A 106 -4.45 3.02 -14.05
CA LEU A 106 -4.14 2.90 -15.49
C LEU A 106 -5.39 2.81 -16.38
N PHE A 107 -6.55 2.54 -15.79
CA PHE A 107 -7.80 2.38 -16.54
C PHE A 107 -8.57 3.69 -16.58
N ALA A 108 -8.86 4.16 -17.79
CA ALA A 108 -9.55 5.43 -18.03
C ALA A 108 -11.05 5.38 -17.78
N ASN A 109 -11.65 4.19 -17.84
CA ASN A 109 -13.07 3.96 -17.65
C ASN A 109 -13.33 2.53 -17.15
N ARG A 110 -14.55 2.31 -16.68
CA ARG A 110 -15.09 1.00 -16.26
C ARG A 110 -14.25 0.28 -15.21
N ALA A 111 -13.63 1.08 -14.35
CA ALA A 111 -12.86 0.61 -13.23
C ALA A 111 -13.33 1.32 -11.97
N THR A 112 -13.44 0.56 -10.87
CA THR A 112 -13.63 1.07 -9.52
C THR A 112 -12.62 0.44 -8.57
N TYR A 113 -12.20 1.17 -7.55
CA TYR A 113 -11.21 0.71 -6.59
C TYR A 113 -11.63 1.00 -5.16
N ILE A 114 -11.49 0.01 -4.30
CA ILE A 114 -11.57 0.13 -2.86
C ILE A 114 -10.38 -0.60 -2.21
N HIS A 115 -10.02 -0.26 -0.99
CA HIS A 115 -9.13 -1.11 -0.21
C HIS A 115 -9.73 -1.49 1.13
N SER A 116 -9.30 -2.64 1.65
CA SER A 116 -9.62 -2.98 3.03
C SER A 116 -8.87 -2.05 3.98
N THR A 117 -9.41 -1.89 5.19
CA THR A 117 -8.82 -1.17 6.30
C THR A 117 -8.96 -1.98 7.57
N ARG A 118 -8.03 -1.77 8.50
CA ARG A 118 -8.12 -2.28 9.87
C ARG A 118 -8.72 -1.26 10.83
N GLU A 119 -8.97 -0.04 10.39
CA GLU A 119 -9.68 0.97 11.16
C GLU A 119 -11.15 0.58 11.36
N TYR A 120 -11.71 0.99 12.50
CA TYR A 120 -13.11 0.77 12.82
C TYR A 120 -13.89 2.08 12.71
N LEU A 121 -14.95 2.06 11.92
CA LEU A 121 -15.86 3.18 11.73
C LEU A 121 -17.20 2.84 12.41
N PRO A 122 -17.51 3.38 13.61
CA PRO A 122 -18.69 2.99 14.38
C PRO A 122 -20.03 3.43 13.76
N GLU A 123 -20.00 4.26 12.71
CA GLU A 123 -21.20 4.86 12.11
C GLU A 123 -21.59 4.20 10.78
N ILE A 124 -20.78 3.27 10.26
CA ILE A 124 -21.04 2.55 9.02
C ILE A 124 -20.75 1.07 9.25
N GLU A 125 -21.67 0.22 8.79
CA GLU A 125 -21.45 -1.22 8.76
C GLU A 125 -20.54 -1.58 7.57
N PRO A 126 -19.52 -2.44 7.76
CA PRO A 126 -18.65 -2.83 6.67
C PRO A 126 -19.39 -3.70 5.65
N ASP A 127 -19.22 -3.39 4.35
CA ASP A 127 -19.78 -4.21 3.25
C ASP A 127 -19.11 -5.58 3.19
N ILE A 128 -17.80 -5.60 3.41
CA ILE A 128 -16.99 -6.81 3.43
C ILE A 128 -16.20 -6.81 4.74
N GLN A 129 -16.34 -7.88 5.51
CA GLN A 129 -15.56 -8.11 6.72
C GLN A 129 -15.03 -9.54 6.72
N PHE A 130 -13.72 -9.69 6.91
CA PHE A 130 -13.09 -11.00 7.09
C PHE A 130 -11.99 -10.95 8.14
N GLU A 131 -11.72 -12.10 8.74
CA GLU A 131 -10.68 -12.28 9.76
C GLU A 131 -9.48 -13.00 9.16
N GLU A 132 -8.27 -12.49 9.38
CA GLU A 132 -7.06 -13.22 9.03
C GLU A 132 -6.83 -14.37 10.03
N GLU A 133 -6.74 -15.61 9.54
CA GLU A 133 -6.47 -16.83 10.34
C GLU A 133 -5.17 -16.79 11.19
N HIS A 134 -4.37 -15.72 11.06
CA HIS A 134 -3.03 -15.59 11.65
C HIS A 134 -2.83 -14.36 12.55
N SER A 135 -3.88 -13.64 12.90
CA SER A 135 -3.79 -12.56 13.90
C SER A 135 -4.99 -12.55 14.83
N HIS A 136 -4.75 -12.77 16.12
CA HIS A 136 -5.76 -12.92 17.18
C HIS A 136 -6.66 -11.69 17.45
N ALA A 137 -6.71 -10.66 16.59
CA ALA A 137 -7.57 -9.48 16.83
C ALA A 137 -7.83 -8.53 15.63
N MET A 138 -7.42 -8.84 14.39
CA MET A 138 -7.42 -7.82 13.31
C MET A 138 -8.34 -8.23 12.16
N SER A 139 -9.58 -7.75 12.18
CA SER A 139 -10.49 -7.87 11.05
C SER A 139 -10.16 -6.84 9.97
N HIS A 140 -10.18 -7.29 8.72
CA HIS A 140 -10.14 -6.43 7.54
C HIS A 140 -11.56 -6.05 7.17
N ARG A 141 -11.78 -4.76 6.91
CA ARG A 141 -13.10 -4.18 6.59
C ARG A 141 -13.02 -3.38 5.30
N CYS A 142 -14.04 -3.47 4.47
CA CYS A 142 -14.24 -2.53 3.36
C CYS A 142 -15.48 -1.70 3.64
N TYR A 143 -15.38 -0.38 3.49
CA TYR A 143 -16.46 0.57 3.74
C TYR A 143 -16.78 1.30 2.43
N ALA A 144 -17.61 0.73 1.58
CA ALA A 144 -18.02 1.37 0.34
C ALA A 144 -19.09 2.43 0.62
N VAL A 145 -18.91 3.63 0.07
CA VAL A 145 -19.95 4.68 0.13
C VAL A 145 -21.20 4.24 -0.63
N ASP A 146 -21.01 3.49 -1.70
CA ASP A 146 -22.07 2.92 -2.51
C ASP A 146 -21.98 1.39 -2.49
N SER A 147 -22.63 0.76 -1.52
CA SER A 147 -22.73 -0.69 -1.43
C SER A 147 -23.36 -1.33 -2.67
N ALA A 148 -24.24 -0.62 -3.38
CA ALA A 148 -24.82 -1.13 -4.62
C ALA A 148 -23.76 -1.27 -5.72
N SER A 149 -22.75 -0.39 -5.71
CA SER A 149 -21.58 -0.51 -6.58
C SER A 149 -20.78 -1.80 -6.32
N LEU A 150 -20.78 -2.36 -5.10
CA LEU A 150 -20.18 -3.67 -4.81
C LEU A 150 -21.06 -4.85 -5.24
N ALA A 151 -22.36 -4.62 -5.44
CA ALA A 151 -23.32 -5.65 -5.85
C ALA A 151 -23.47 -5.80 -7.36
N GLU A 152 -23.09 -4.80 -8.17
CA GLU A 152 -23.17 -4.95 -9.63
C GLU A 152 -22.17 -6.00 -10.13
N GLY A 153 -22.53 -6.69 -11.21
CA GLY A 153 -21.77 -7.82 -11.79
C GLY A 153 -20.38 -7.45 -12.33
N GLY A 154 -19.83 -8.32 -13.17
CA GLY A 154 -18.48 -8.17 -13.72
C GLY A 154 -17.36 -8.70 -12.79
N PRO A 155 -16.11 -8.75 -13.28
CA PRO A 155 -14.99 -9.35 -12.57
C PRO A 155 -14.57 -8.55 -11.33
N LEU A 156 -14.06 -9.27 -10.32
CA LEU A 156 -13.43 -8.68 -9.15
C LEU A 156 -11.94 -9.04 -9.09
N VAL A 157 -11.10 -8.02 -8.98
CA VAL A 157 -9.65 -8.13 -8.85
C VAL A 157 -9.28 -7.96 -7.38
N LEU A 158 -8.79 -9.03 -6.76
CA LEU A 158 -8.21 -9.01 -5.42
C LEU A 158 -6.70 -8.82 -5.55
N VAL A 159 -6.18 -7.75 -4.95
CA VAL A 159 -4.76 -7.37 -5.05
C VAL A 159 -4.05 -7.58 -3.73
N ASP A 160 -2.98 -8.35 -3.75
CA ASP A 160 -2.07 -8.57 -2.62
C ASP A 160 -0.60 -8.42 -3.03
N ASP A 161 0.33 -8.32 -2.08
CA ASP A 161 1.76 -8.26 -2.40
C ASP A 161 2.33 -9.64 -2.78
N GLU A 162 1.93 -10.69 -2.09
CA GLU A 162 2.33 -12.08 -2.36
C GLU A 162 1.21 -13.09 -2.10
N ILE A 163 1.18 -14.18 -2.87
CA ILE A 163 0.31 -15.34 -2.61
C ILE A 163 1.18 -16.51 -2.15
N THR A 164 0.78 -17.15 -1.05
CA THR A 164 1.47 -18.33 -0.50
C THR A 164 0.56 -19.55 -0.50
N THR A 165 -0.17 -19.85 0.57
CA THR A 165 -1.17 -20.94 0.55
C THR A 165 -2.46 -20.52 -0.17
N GLY A 166 -2.73 -19.21 -0.22
CA GLY A 166 -3.95 -18.65 -0.78
C GLY A 166 -5.21 -18.85 0.07
N ASN A 167 -5.12 -19.41 1.29
CA ASN A 167 -6.28 -19.66 2.15
C ASN A 167 -7.08 -18.38 2.42
N THR A 168 -6.39 -17.27 2.74
CA THR A 168 -7.03 -15.97 2.95
C THR A 168 -7.85 -15.54 1.73
N THR A 169 -7.26 -15.63 0.54
CA THR A 169 -7.94 -15.34 -0.73
C THR A 169 -9.18 -16.22 -0.93
N LEU A 170 -9.09 -17.52 -0.70
CA LEU A 170 -10.21 -18.45 -0.87
C LEU A 170 -11.36 -18.16 0.11
N ASN A 171 -11.03 -17.84 1.37
CA ASN A 171 -12.03 -17.46 2.37
C ASN A 171 -12.75 -16.15 1.97
N ILE A 172 -11.98 -15.15 1.51
CA ILE A 172 -12.54 -13.90 1.01
C ILE A 172 -13.47 -14.13 -0.18
N ILE A 173 -13.07 -14.98 -1.14
CA ILE A 173 -13.94 -15.32 -2.28
C ILE A 173 -15.24 -15.95 -1.80
N ARG A 174 -15.21 -16.85 -0.81
CA ARG A 174 -16.44 -17.44 -0.25
C ARG A 174 -17.34 -16.38 0.41
N ASP A 175 -16.77 -15.48 1.18
CA ASP A 175 -17.51 -14.42 1.86
C ASP A 175 -18.15 -13.46 0.84
N ILE A 176 -17.40 -13.09 -0.20
CA ILE A 176 -17.90 -12.28 -1.30
C ILE A 176 -18.98 -13.04 -2.08
N GLN A 177 -18.78 -14.31 -2.41
CA GLN A 177 -19.78 -15.12 -3.13
C GLN A 177 -21.11 -15.24 -2.38
N ARG A 178 -21.10 -15.22 -1.05
CA ARG A 178 -22.29 -15.27 -0.22
C ARG A 178 -23.13 -13.98 -0.29
N ASN A 179 -22.47 -12.83 -0.38
CA ASN A 179 -23.12 -11.52 -0.26
C ASN A 179 -23.25 -10.78 -1.61
N TYR A 180 -22.26 -10.95 -2.49
CA TYR A 180 -22.09 -10.26 -3.77
C TYR A 180 -21.58 -11.24 -4.84
N PRO A 181 -22.41 -12.18 -5.32
CA PRO A 181 -21.97 -13.24 -6.22
C PRO A 181 -21.48 -12.70 -7.56
N ARG A 182 -20.35 -13.25 -8.03
CA ARG A 182 -19.70 -12.94 -9.30
C ARG A 182 -19.27 -14.21 -10.02
N LYS A 183 -19.00 -14.08 -11.33
CA LYS A 183 -18.54 -15.20 -12.15
C LYS A 183 -17.03 -15.31 -12.23
N HIS A 184 -16.31 -14.19 -12.23
CA HIS A 184 -14.86 -14.15 -12.42
C HIS A 184 -14.18 -13.39 -11.29
N TYR A 185 -13.12 -14.00 -10.76
CA TYR A 185 -12.21 -13.40 -9.79
C TYR A 185 -10.81 -13.38 -10.38
N TYR A 186 -10.13 -12.24 -10.31
CA TYR A 186 -8.71 -12.12 -10.61
C TYR A 186 -7.94 -11.99 -9.32
N ILE A 187 -6.85 -12.74 -9.16
CA ILE A 187 -5.96 -12.61 -8.00
C ILE A 187 -4.63 -12.05 -8.47
N ALA A 188 -4.42 -10.75 -8.26
CA ALA A 188 -3.24 -10.03 -8.70
C ALA A 188 -2.20 -9.95 -7.58
N SER A 189 -0.96 -10.35 -7.86
CA SER A 189 0.13 -10.27 -6.89
C SER A 189 1.50 -10.04 -7.52
N LEU A 190 2.45 -9.47 -6.79
CA LEU A 190 3.81 -9.38 -7.31
C LEU A 190 4.45 -10.77 -7.38
N LEU A 191 4.18 -11.61 -6.37
CA LEU A 191 4.81 -12.90 -6.18
C LEU A 191 3.77 -14.00 -5.95
N ASP A 192 3.83 -15.10 -6.72
CA ASP A 192 3.01 -16.30 -6.50
C ASP A 192 3.91 -17.49 -6.13
N TRP A 193 3.75 -17.97 -4.90
CA TRP A 193 4.53 -19.05 -4.29
C TRP A 193 3.70 -20.30 -3.97
N ARG A 194 2.49 -20.41 -4.54
CA ARG A 194 1.62 -21.56 -4.32
C ARG A 194 2.30 -22.86 -4.72
N THR A 195 2.10 -23.89 -3.92
CA THR A 195 2.44 -25.26 -4.31
C THR A 195 1.37 -25.82 -5.24
N ASP A 196 1.65 -26.94 -5.91
CA ASP A 196 0.67 -27.62 -6.77
C ASP A 196 -0.60 -27.99 -5.97
N ALA A 197 -0.44 -28.36 -4.68
CA ALA A 197 -1.55 -28.64 -3.78
C ALA A 197 -2.36 -27.39 -3.42
N ASP A 198 -1.70 -26.22 -3.31
CA ASP A 198 -2.41 -24.96 -3.08
C ASP A 198 -3.18 -24.52 -4.33
N GLU A 199 -2.60 -24.66 -5.52
CA GLU A 199 -3.31 -24.39 -6.78
C GLU A 199 -4.55 -25.28 -6.95
N GLN A 200 -4.47 -26.56 -6.56
CA GLN A 200 -5.61 -27.47 -6.61
C GLN A 200 -6.78 -27.03 -5.72
N LYS A 201 -6.52 -26.31 -4.61
CA LYS A 201 -7.58 -25.74 -3.77
C LYS A 201 -8.35 -24.63 -4.51
N PHE A 202 -7.69 -23.86 -5.38
CA PHE A 202 -8.36 -22.84 -6.20
C PHE A 202 -9.28 -23.52 -7.21
N SER A 203 -8.80 -24.52 -7.95
CA SER A 203 -9.63 -25.28 -8.88
C SER A 203 -10.80 -25.99 -8.20
N SER A 204 -10.59 -26.52 -6.99
CA SER A 204 -11.68 -27.11 -6.21
C SER A 204 -12.75 -26.08 -5.83
N LEU A 205 -12.35 -24.83 -5.55
CA LEU A 205 -13.28 -23.75 -5.24
C LEU A 205 -14.04 -23.26 -6.49
N GLU A 206 -13.36 -23.23 -7.65
CA GLU A 206 -13.99 -22.95 -8.95
C GLU A 206 -15.13 -23.93 -9.22
N ASP A 207 -14.88 -25.22 -9.05
CA ASP A 207 -15.88 -26.29 -9.19
C ASP A 207 -17.00 -26.19 -8.14
N GLU A 208 -16.64 -25.92 -6.87
CA GLU A 208 -17.59 -25.77 -5.75
C GLU A 208 -18.60 -24.64 -6.00
N LEU A 209 -18.13 -23.49 -6.50
CA LEU A 209 -18.93 -22.27 -6.60
C LEU A 209 -19.40 -21.94 -8.02
N GLY A 210 -18.95 -22.68 -9.04
CA GLY A 210 -19.27 -22.42 -10.45
C GLY A 210 -18.78 -21.04 -10.91
N ILE A 211 -17.51 -20.74 -10.59
CA ILE A 211 -16.80 -19.48 -10.89
C ILE A 211 -15.45 -19.78 -11.55
N THR A 212 -14.82 -18.73 -12.08
CA THR A 212 -13.43 -18.75 -12.55
C THR A 212 -12.57 -17.90 -11.64
N ILE A 213 -11.38 -18.38 -11.29
CA ILE A 213 -10.36 -17.69 -10.51
C ILE A 213 -9.07 -17.63 -11.33
N THR A 214 -8.76 -16.46 -11.89
CA THR A 214 -7.57 -16.24 -12.72
C THR A 214 -6.44 -15.59 -11.90
N PRO A 215 -5.37 -16.32 -11.57
CA PRO A 215 -4.20 -15.72 -10.93
C PRO A 215 -3.35 -14.94 -11.92
N ILE A 216 -2.96 -13.72 -11.56
CA ILE A 216 -2.05 -12.85 -12.30
C ILE A 216 -0.87 -12.53 -11.39
N SER A 217 0.35 -12.83 -11.84
CA SER A 217 1.56 -12.50 -11.08
C SER A 217 2.71 -12.04 -11.96
N LEU A 218 3.57 -11.16 -11.41
CA LEU A 218 4.80 -10.76 -12.09
C LEU A 218 5.87 -11.85 -12.03
N LEU A 219 5.95 -12.56 -10.92
CA LEU A 219 6.86 -13.69 -10.73
C LEU A 219 6.13 -14.84 -10.03
N LYS A 220 6.22 -16.03 -10.62
CA LYS A 220 5.70 -17.27 -10.06
C LYS A 220 6.84 -18.27 -9.85
N GLY A 221 6.82 -18.99 -8.73
CA GLY A 221 7.81 -20.03 -8.46
C GLY A 221 7.49 -20.88 -7.24
N LYS A 222 8.45 -21.74 -6.86
CA LYS A 222 8.35 -22.56 -5.64
C LYS A 222 9.47 -22.16 -4.68
N ILE A 223 9.15 -22.13 -3.39
CA ILE A 223 10.12 -21.83 -2.33
C ILE A 223 10.14 -22.97 -1.33
N GLN A 224 11.36 -23.35 -0.94
CA GLN A 224 11.61 -24.19 0.21
C GLN A 224 12.52 -23.42 1.17
N VAL A 225 12.14 -23.37 2.44
CA VAL A 225 12.94 -22.74 3.49
C VAL A 225 13.46 -23.81 4.43
N THR A 226 14.75 -23.75 4.72
CA THR A 226 15.46 -24.67 5.61
C THR A 226 16.17 -23.89 6.71
N GLY A 227 16.18 -24.46 7.92
CA GLY A 227 16.79 -23.86 9.11
C GLY A 227 15.85 -22.97 9.92
N GLU A 228 16.34 -22.54 11.08
CA GLU A 228 15.67 -21.58 11.96
C GLU A 228 16.41 -20.24 11.94
N PRO A 229 15.71 -19.09 12.13
CA PRO A 229 16.39 -17.82 12.24
C PRO A 229 17.30 -17.79 13.48
N ALA A 230 18.62 -17.90 13.27
CA ALA A 230 19.61 -17.63 14.30
C ALA A 230 19.77 -16.10 14.42
N ILE A 231 19.03 -15.51 15.36
CA ILE A 231 19.01 -14.07 15.57
C ILE A 231 19.63 -13.78 16.93
N ASP A 232 20.91 -13.40 16.92
CA ASP A 232 21.54 -12.79 18.08
C ASP A 232 21.02 -11.37 18.22
N ILE A 233 20.12 -11.18 19.18
CA ILE A 233 19.64 -9.86 19.58
C ILE A 233 20.74 -9.25 20.47
N SER A 234 21.80 -8.74 19.85
CA SER A 234 22.83 -7.99 20.56
C SER A 234 23.17 -6.73 19.78
N GLY A 235 22.83 -5.61 20.39
CA GLY A 235 23.09 -4.29 19.85
C GLY A 235 22.58 -3.25 20.83
N GLU A 236 23.48 -2.70 21.65
CA GLU A 236 23.20 -1.47 22.38
C GLU A 236 22.98 -0.36 21.35
N LYS A 237 21.75 0.17 21.28
CA LYS A 237 21.45 1.35 20.48
C LYS A 237 22.00 2.57 21.21
N LYS A 238 23.01 3.21 20.63
CA LYS A 238 23.34 4.59 21.00
C LYS A 238 22.24 5.47 20.47
N ILE A 239 21.53 6.16 21.37
CA ILE A 239 20.59 7.22 21.02
C ILE A 239 21.46 8.42 20.62
N PRO A 240 21.48 8.85 19.35
CA PRO A 240 22.14 10.08 18.97
C PRO A 240 21.40 11.24 19.63
N GLU A 241 22.13 12.22 20.20
CA GLU A 241 21.52 13.51 20.51
C GLU A 241 21.05 14.14 19.21
N SER A 242 19.75 14.42 19.13
CA SER A 242 19.11 14.91 17.91
C SER A 242 19.00 16.43 17.92
N THR A 243 19.48 17.06 16.85
CA THR A 243 19.26 18.47 16.55
C THR A 243 18.20 18.65 15.45
N SER A 244 17.37 17.62 15.21
CA SER A 244 16.33 17.65 14.18
C SER A 244 15.29 18.72 14.49
N LEU A 245 14.93 19.51 13.48
CA LEU A 245 13.81 20.45 13.56
C LEU A 245 12.55 19.77 13.01
N ILE A 246 11.43 19.92 13.73
CA ILE A 246 10.11 19.50 13.26
C ILE A 246 9.35 20.73 12.78
N SER A 247 8.76 20.65 11.59
CA SER A 247 7.79 21.61 11.07
C SER A 247 6.52 20.90 10.67
N VAL A 248 5.39 21.58 10.85
CA VAL A 248 4.08 21.13 10.38
C VAL A 248 3.73 21.88 9.11
N ILE A 249 3.31 21.16 8.08
CA ILE A 249 2.79 21.69 6.83
C ILE A 249 1.37 21.17 6.69
N SER A 250 0.42 22.06 6.45
CA SER A 250 -0.91 21.66 6.00
C SER A 250 -1.02 21.91 4.50
N VAL A 251 -1.54 20.93 3.78
CA VAL A 251 -1.94 21.04 2.36
C VAL A 251 -3.44 20.77 2.21
N ALA A 252 -4.19 21.00 3.29
CA ALA A 252 -5.65 20.90 3.31
C ALA A 252 -6.28 21.77 2.22
N GLY A 253 -7.33 21.24 1.58
CA GLY A 253 -8.03 21.90 0.48
C GLY A 253 -7.52 21.50 -0.91
N GLU A 254 -6.34 20.88 -1.03
CA GLU A 254 -5.84 20.38 -2.31
C GLU A 254 -6.51 19.08 -2.74
N LEU A 255 -7.00 18.30 -1.78
CA LEU A 255 -7.81 17.10 -1.96
C LEU A 255 -9.12 17.23 -1.17
N GLU A 256 -10.19 16.66 -1.72
CA GLU A 256 -11.54 16.76 -1.14
C GLU A 256 -11.62 15.98 0.19
N PRO A 257 -12.05 16.61 1.29
CA PRO A 257 -12.22 15.93 2.57
C PRO A 257 -13.40 14.96 2.52
N TRP A 258 -13.32 13.90 3.32
CA TRP A 258 -14.37 12.91 3.49
C TRP A 258 -14.71 12.76 4.98
N ALA A 259 -15.88 13.25 5.37
CA ALA A 259 -16.31 13.27 6.76
C ALA A 259 -16.72 11.87 7.20
N MET A 260 -15.87 11.24 8.00
CA MET A 260 -16.08 9.91 8.57
C MET A 260 -15.51 9.86 9.98
N VAL A 261 -16.24 9.25 10.89
CA VAL A 261 -15.81 9.06 12.27
C VAL A 261 -15.19 7.68 12.42
N SER A 262 -13.98 7.63 12.99
CA SER A 262 -13.33 6.38 13.39
C SER A 262 -13.25 6.28 14.91
N ALA A 263 -13.11 5.05 15.42
CA ALA A 263 -12.79 4.80 16.82
C ALA A 263 -11.56 3.91 16.96
N ASP A 264 -10.74 4.20 17.97
CA ASP A 264 -9.63 3.33 18.36
C ASP A 264 -10.08 2.19 19.28
N SER A 265 -9.14 1.31 19.65
CA SER A 265 -9.39 0.16 20.52
C SER A 265 -9.87 0.51 21.94
N GLU A 266 -9.71 1.76 22.38
CA GLU A 266 -10.20 2.26 23.67
C GLU A 266 -11.57 2.95 23.54
N GLY A 267 -12.11 3.05 22.32
CA GLY A 267 -13.39 3.71 22.03
C GLY A 267 -13.28 5.23 21.85
N ASN A 268 -12.07 5.80 21.82
CA ASN A 268 -11.90 7.22 21.56
C ASN A 268 -12.22 7.50 20.09
N ARG A 269 -13.06 8.51 19.85
CA ARG A 269 -13.51 8.87 18.50
C ARG A 269 -12.64 9.95 17.87
N CYS A 270 -12.37 9.82 16.58
CA CYS A 270 -11.75 10.84 15.75
C CYS A 270 -12.72 11.22 14.62
N SER A 271 -13.19 12.46 14.63
CA SER A 271 -14.08 13.03 13.61
C SER A 271 -13.35 13.86 12.56
N LEU A 272 -12.02 13.89 12.59
CA LEU A 272 -11.22 14.61 11.59
C LEU A 272 -11.34 13.89 10.24
N PRO A 273 -11.62 14.65 9.16
CA PRO A 273 -12.00 14.06 7.89
C PRO A 273 -10.84 13.31 7.25
N TYR A 274 -11.16 12.19 6.62
CA TYR A 274 -10.28 11.47 5.72
C TYR A 274 -10.21 12.19 4.36
N LEU A 275 -9.59 11.55 3.36
CA LEU A 275 -9.59 12.01 1.98
C LEU A 275 -10.52 11.15 1.13
N LYS A 276 -11.35 11.80 0.31
CA LYS A 276 -12.30 11.12 -0.59
C LYS A 276 -11.61 10.19 -1.57
N TYR A 277 -10.42 10.58 -2.03
CA TYR A 277 -9.71 9.93 -3.11
C TYR A 277 -8.63 8.94 -2.64
N SER A 278 -8.55 8.57 -1.36
CA SER A 278 -7.53 7.62 -0.87
C SER A 278 -7.79 6.18 -1.32
N GLY A 279 -9.00 5.90 -1.81
CA GLY A 279 -9.47 4.56 -2.15
C GLY A 279 -10.06 3.79 -0.96
N ARG A 280 -9.98 4.33 0.26
CA ARG A 280 -10.52 3.71 1.47
C ARG A 280 -12.02 3.47 1.41
N PHE A 281 -12.73 4.41 0.78
CA PHE A 281 -14.19 4.45 0.73
C PHE A 281 -14.78 4.07 -0.63
N GLY A 282 -13.94 3.62 -1.57
CA GLY A 282 -14.33 3.39 -2.95
C GLY A 282 -14.17 4.64 -3.83
N ILE A 283 -13.60 4.45 -5.01
CA ILE A 283 -13.44 5.47 -6.06
C ILE A 283 -13.72 4.83 -7.43
N HIS A 284 -14.02 5.66 -8.44
CA HIS A 284 -14.22 5.22 -9.82
C HIS A 284 -13.33 6.02 -10.78
N SER A 285 -12.96 5.41 -11.91
CA SER A 285 -11.92 5.90 -12.84
C SER A 285 -12.11 7.34 -13.31
N GLY A 286 -13.36 7.80 -13.40
CA GLY A 286 -13.70 9.20 -13.69
C GLY A 286 -13.18 10.23 -12.66
N LEU A 287 -12.78 9.81 -11.46
CA LEU A 287 -12.19 10.67 -10.42
C LEU A 287 -10.66 10.79 -10.54
N ASN A 288 -9.99 9.92 -11.33
CA ASN A 288 -8.53 9.90 -11.45
C ASN A 288 -7.92 11.25 -11.86
N PRO A 289 -8.52 12.03 -12.80
CA PRO A 289 -8.01 13.37 -13.13
C PRO A 289 -8.03 14.35 -11.95
N MET A 290 -9.06 14.30 -11.10
CA MET A 290 -9.16 15.18 -9.92
C MET A 290 -8.11 14.82 -8.87
N LEU A 291 -7.92 13.52 -8.60
CA LEU A 291 -6.87 13.02 -7.73
C LEU A 291 -5.48 13.45 -8.23
N SER A 292 -5.18 13.21 -9.51
CA SER A 292 -3.90 13.58 -10.10
C SER A 292 -3.65 15.09 -10.02
N ALA A 293 -4.65 15.93 -10.31
CA ALA A 293 -4.50 17.37 -10.21
C ALA A 293 -4.21 17.84 -8.76
N GLY A 294 -4.86 17.24 -7.76
CA GLY A 294 -4.59 17.53 -6.35
C GLY A 294 -3.18 17.11 -5.91
N ILE A 295 -2.75 15.91 -6.30
CA ILE A 295 -1.39 15.42 -6.07
C ILE A 295 -0.34 16.37 -6.67
N THR A 296 -0.52 16.81 -7.91
CA THR A 296 0.42 17.74 -8.57
C THR A 296 0.54 19.06 -7.82
N ARG A 297 -0.57 19.62 -7.32
CA ARG A 297 -0.54 20.85 -6.50
C ARG A 297 0.20 20.63 -5.18
N ILE A 298 -0.11 19.55 -4.46
CA ILE A 298 0.58 19.19 -3.21
C ILE A 298 2.08 19.00 -3.45
N ALA A 299 2.46 18.23 -4.48
CA ALA A 299 3.85 17.99 -4.82
C ALA A 299 4.59 19.29 -5.15
N SER A 300 3.95 20.23 -5.84
CA SER A 300 4.53 21.56 -6.10
C SER A 300 4.80 22.34 -4.80
N ILE A 301 3.82 22.38 -3.89
CA ILE A 301 3.96 23.05 -2.59
C ILE A 301 5.11 22.43 -1.78
N LEU A 302 5.20 21.11 -1.72
CA LEU A 302 6.25 20.43 -0.97
C LEU A 302 7.62 20.58 -1.63
N ARG A 303 7.69 20.58 -2.96
CA ARG A 303 8.92 20.83 -3.73
C ARG A 303 9.48 22.23 -3.46
N GLU A 304 8.63 23.25 -3.34
CA GLU A 304 9.06 24.62 -2.98
C GLU A 304 9.59 24.71 -1.55
N LYS A 305 9.09 23.88 -0.62
CA LYS A 305 9.52 23.85 0.78
C LYS A 305 10.77 23.01 1.01
N ARG A 306 11.04 22.05 0.14
CA ARG A 306 12.21 21.16 0.18
C ARG A 306 13.49 21.95 -0.08
N LYS A 307 14.51 21.72 0.74
CA LYS A 307 15.85 22.35 0.65
C LYS A 307 16.98 21.32 0.47
N GLY A 308 16.75 20.06 0.83
CA GLY A 308 17.71 18.95 0.81
C GLY A 308 17.71 18.16 -0.50
N GLN A 309 18.83 17.49 -0.77
CA GLN A 309 19.01 16.71 -2.00
C GLN A 309 18.62 15.24 -1.79
N ARG A 310 18.83 14.69 -0.60
CA ARG A 310 18.45 13.33 -0.24
C ARG A 310 17.20 13.40 0.64
N THR A 311 16.04 13.18 0.04
CA THR A 311 14.76 13.35 0.71
C THR A 311 14.02 12.03 0.79
N LEU A 312 13.46 11.74 1.96
CA LEU A 312 12.51 10.64 2.12
C LEU A 312 11.10 11.20 2.24
N VAL A 313 10.19 10.68 1.44
CA VAL A 313 8.75 10.86 1.62
C VAL A 313 8.20 9.58 2.24
N MET A 314 7.49 9.73 3.36
CA MET A 314 6.99 8.65 4.18
C MET A 314 5.46 8.67 4.23
N GLY A 315 4.80 7.62 3.73
CA GLY A 315 3.40 7.34 4.03
C GLY A 315 3.24 6.66 5.39
N THR A 316 2.00 6.55 5.87
CA THR A 316 1.71 5.94 7.17
C THR A 316 0.69 4.82 7.06
N GLY A 317 1.09 3.62 7.46
CA GLY A 317 0.24 2.44 7.44
C GLY A 317 -0.41 2.25 6.05
N GLU A 318 -1.73 2.36 6.01
CA GLU A 318 -2.56 2.14 4.81
C GLU A 318 -2.53 3.34 3.83
N PHE A 319 -2.13 4.54 4.30
CA PHE A 319 -2.06 5.77 3.50
C PHE A 319 -0.76 5.81 2.69
N MET A 320 -0.73 5.04 1.61
CA MET A 320 0.49 4.82 0.83
C MET A 320 0.48 5.45 -0.57
N HIS A 321 -0.60 5.26 -1.35
CA HIS A 321 -0.64 5.66 -2.78
C HIS A 321 -0.44 7.16 -2.99
N ILE A 322 -1.24 8.00 -2.33
CA ILE A 322 -1.14 9.45 -2.44
C ILE A 322 0.26 9.95 -2.05
N PRO A 323 0.85 9.54 -0.91
CA PRO A 323 2.22 9.91 -0.58
C PRO A 323 3.27 9.43 -1.59
N MET A 324 3.11 8.23 -2.15
CA MET A 324 4.01 7.70 -3.17
C MET A 324 3.96 8.50 -4.47
N ARG A 325 2.76 8.90 -4.90
CA ARG A 325 2.56 9.78 -6.06
C ARG A 325 3.12 11.18 -5.83
N ILE A 326 2.90 11.75 -4.64
CA ILE A 326 3.50 13.04 -4.27
C ILE A 326 5.04 12.94 -4.32
N ALA A 327 5.61 11.86 -3.79
CA ALA A 327 7.06 11.62 -3.84
C ALA A 327 7.60 11.60 -5.28
N ALA A 328 6.88 10.96 -6.20
CA ALA A 328 7.24 10.91 -7.62
C ALA A 328 7.29 12.31 -8.27
N GLU A 329 6.38 13.21 -7.88
CA GLU A 329 6.23 14.54 -8.47
C GLU A 329 7.07 15.65 -7.76
N MET A 330 7.76 15.31 -6.66
CA MET A 330 8.64 16.22 -5.90
C MET A 330 10.04 16.41 -6.50
N GLY A 331 10.34 15.73 -7.62
CA GLY A 331 11.60 15.86 -8.37
C GLY A 331 12.70 14.89 -7.92
N ASP A 332 13.92 15.10 -8.42
CA ASP A 332 15.03 14.16 -8.24
C ASP A 332 15.50 14.05 -6.78
N GLY A 333 16.11 12.92 -6.42
CA GLY A 333 16.66 12.69 -5.06
C GLY A 333 15.61 12.40 -3.98
N VAL A 334 14.36 12.13 -4.39
CA VAL A 334 13.28 11.72 -3.49
C VAL A 334 13.11 10.20 -3.56
N LEU A 335 13.14 9.57 -2.38
CA LEU A 335 12.73 8.17 -2.21
C LEU A 335 11.42 8.10 -1.45
N TYR A 336 10.70 7.01 -1.63
CA TYR A 336 9.44 6.73 -0.94
C TYR A 336 9.56 5.53 0.00
N GLN A 337 8.97 5.65 1.17
CA GLN A 337 8.74 4.52 2.08
C GLN A 337 7.39 4.69 2.81
N SER A 338 6.84 3.65 3.43
CA SER A 338 5.73 3.73 4.39
C SER A 338 6.11 3.09 5.72
N THR A 339 5.45 3.53 6.79
CA THR A 339 5.46 2.80 8.06
C THR A 339 4.63 1.53 7.94
N THR A 340 4.83 0.58 8.85
CA THR A 340 4.04 -0.66 8.81
C THR A 340 3.73 -1.25 10.17
N ARG A 341 2.61 -1.97 10.27
CA ARG A 341 2.23 -2.78 11.44
C ARG A 341 3.01 -4.10 11.57
N SER A 342 3.82 -4.47 10.59
CA SER A 342 4.49 -5.78 10.56
C SER A 342 5.74 -5.81 11.47
N PRO A 343 5.75 -6.61 12.56
CA PRO A 343 6.92 -6.72 13.41
C PRO A 343 7.95 -7.69 12.81
N ILE A 344 9.14 -7.19 12.50
CA ILE A 344 10.23 -7.97 11.90
C ILE A 344 11.52 -7.79 12.69
N TYR A 345 12.37 -8.82 12.69
CA TYR A 345 13.67 -8.74 13.33
C TYR A 345 14.62 -7.86 12.51
N THR A 346 15.37 -7.03 13.21
CA THR A 346 16.40 -6.18 12.63
C THR A 346 17.77 -6.74 12.99
N VAL A 347 18.59 -7.01 11.98
CA VAL A 347 19.92 -7.62 12.15
C VAL A 347 20.90 -6.88 11.26
N ASN A 348 21.85 -6.18 11.88
CA ASN A 348 22.91 -5.48 11.15
C ASN A 348 24.01 -6.47 10.73
N ARG A 349 23.71 -7.30 9.72
CA ARG A 349 24.64 -8.28 9.14
C ARG A 349 24.61 -8.18 7.62
N PRO A 350 25.76 -8.31 6.92
CA PRO A 350 25.80 -8.42 5.47
C PRO A 350 24.82 -9.48 4.95
N GLY A 351 24.07 -9.14 3.90
CA GLY A 351 23.08 -10.00 3.26
C GLY A 351 21.72 -10.12 3.98
N TYR A 352 21.55 -9.56 5.18
CA TYR A 352 20.24 -9.45 5.82
C TYR A 352 19.52 -8.18 5.37
N ALA A 353 18.23 -8.28 5.05
CA ALA A 353 17.53 -7.22 4.34
C ALA A 353 17.03 -6.07 5.24
N VAL A 354 16.91 -6.29 6.55
CA VAL A 354 16.42 -5.28 7.51
C VAL A 354 17.44 -5.08 8.61
N VAL A 355 18.23 -4.03 8.50
CA VAL A 355 19.39 -3.80 9.38
C VAL A 355 19.07 -2.89 10.56
N ALA A 356 17.99 -2.10 10.46
CA ALA A 356 17.56 -1.17 11.50
C ALA A 356 16.04 -1.05 11.53
N GLY A 357 15.50 -0.68 12.69
CA GLY A 357 14.09 -0.36 12.83
C GLY A 357 13.68 -0.02 14.25
N GLU A 358 12.62 0.77 14.34
CA GLU A 358 12.02 1.26 15.58
C GLU A 358 10.51 1.12 15.51
N GLY A 359 9.91 0.73 16.63
CA GLY A 359 8.46 0.60 16.77
C GLY A 359 7.90 1.68 17.68
N TYR A 360 6.75 2.21 17.32
CA TYR A 360 6.03 3.26 18.05
C TYR A 360 4.53 2.94 18.10
N ALA A 361 3.80 3.55 19.05
CA ALA A 361 2.34 3.44 19.10
C ALA A 361 1.71 4.28 17.97
N SER A 362 0.71 3.74 17.27
CA SER A 362 0.06 4.43 16.14
C SER A 362 -0.68 5.68 16.62
N PRO A 363 -0.59 6.81 15.90
CA PRO A 363 -1.42 7.99 16.20
C PRO A 363 -2.93 7.67 16.16
N GLU A 364 -3.34 6.79 15.25
CA GLU A 364 -4.74 6.40 15.02
C GLU A 364 -5.27 5.48 16.12
N ASP A 365 -4.42 4.60 16.67
CA ASP A 365 -4.76 3.65 17.73
C ASP A 365 -3.52 3.30 18.58
N PRO A 366 -3.44 3.66 19.87
CA PRO A 366 -2.23 3.47 20.67
C PRO A 366 -1.98 1.99 21.01
N ALA A 367 -3.00 1.14 20.93
CA ALA A 367 -2.86 -0.31 21.10
C ALA A 367 -2.18 -0.97 19.90
N VAL A 368 -2.15 -0.29 18.75
CA VAL A 368 -1.48 -0.76 17.54
C VAL A 368 -0.05 -0.22 17.47
N ARG A 369 0.90 -1.11 17.22
CA ARG A 369 2.31 -0.74 16.98
C ARG A 369 2.59 -0.62 15.49
N ASN A 370 3.15 0.52 15.10
CA ASN A 370 3.75 0.73 13.78
C ASN A 370 5.27 0.73 13.88
N TYR A 371 5.93 0.50 12.75
CA TYR A 371 7.37 0.38 12.66
C TYR A 371 7.92 1.18 11.48
N ILE A 372 9.10 1.76 11.68
CA ILE A 372 9.93 2.38 10.65
C ILE A 372 11.18 1.53 10.52
N TYR A 373 11.55 1.13 9.29
CA TYR A 373 12.68 0.22 9.03
C TYR A 373 13.71 0.84 8.09
N ASN A 374 14.97 0.41 8.22
CA ASN A 374 16.07 0.72 7.29
C ASN A 374 16.28 2.21 6.99
N ILE A 375 16.07 3.07 7.99
CA ILE A 375 16.52 4.46 7.97
C ILE A 375 17.67 4.58 8.96
N LEU A 376 18.86 4.85 8.44
CA LEU A 376 20.06 5.04 9.23
C LEU A 376 20.28 6.53 9.55
N PRO A 377 20.89 6.86 10.71
CA PRO A 377 21.23 8.23 11.06
C PRO A 377 22.00 8.96 9.95
N GLY A 378 21.51 10.15 9.55
CA GLY A 378 22.14 11.00 8.54
C GLY A 378 21.99 10.54 7.08
N GLN A 379 21.20 9.49 6.82
CA GLN A 379 20.91 8.99 5.47
C GLN A 379 20.16 10.03 4.61
N TYR A 380 19.25 10.78 5.23
CA TYR A 380 18.44 11.80 4.57
C TYR A 380 18.70 13.18 5.15
N ASP A 381 18.60 14.19 4.28
CA ASP A 381 18.69 15.60 4.66
C ASP A 381 17.34 16.09 5.21
N GLU A 382 16.24 15.59 4.62
CA GLU A 382 14.87 15.90 5.00
C GLU A 382 13.96 14.66 4.94
N ILE A 383 13.01 14.58 5.87
CA ILE A 383 11.93 13.58 5.84
C ILE A 383 10.58 14.30 5.81
N PHE A 384 9.73 13.98 4.85
CA PHE A 384 8.34 14.40 4.78
C PHE A 384 7.45 13.23 5.19
N VAL A 385 6.77 13.33 6.33
CA VAL A 385 5.83 12.31 6.82
C VAL A 385 4.43 12.77 6.49
N LEU A 386 3.74 12.06 5.60
CA LEU A 386 2.41 12.42 5.14
C LEU A 386 1.36 11.66 5.92
N MET A 387 0.49 12.42 6.59
CA MET A 387 -0.66 11.93 7.33
C MET A 387 -1.93 12.18 6.50
N GLU A 388 -2.80 11.17 6.40
CA GLU A 388 -4.08 11.31 5.70
C GLU A 388 -4.93 12.43 6.30
N ARG A 389 -4.92 12.56 7.62
CA ARG A 389 -5.71 13.50 8.40
C ARG A 389 -4.95 13.97 9.63
N HIS A 390 -5.42 15.06 10.22
CA HIS A 390 -4.84 15.60 11.46
C HIS A 390 -4.98 14.61 12.63
N MET A 391 -4.01 14.65 13.55
CA MET A 391 -4.00 13.88 14.79
C MET A 391 -3.58 14.79 15.96
N PRO A 392 -4.13 14.60 17.17
CA PRO A 392 -3.70 15.34 18.35
C PRO A 392 -2.19 15.19 18.60
N GLU A 393 -1.55 16.25 19.09
CA GLU A 393 -0.09 16.26 19.31
C GLU A 393 0.38 15.11 20.22
N GLU A 394 -0.38 14.81 21.27
CA GLU A 394 -0.11 13.70 22.18
C GLU A 394 -0.07 12.34 21.44
N ARG A 395 -0.98 12.14 20.49
CA ARG A 395 -1.06 10.92 19.67
C ARG A 395 0.09 10.81 18.68
N MET A 396 0.61 11.95 18.22
CA MET A 396 1.76 12.00 17.31
C MET A 396 3.09 11.79 18.03
N ARG A 397 3.16 12.10 19.34
CA ARG A 397 4.40 12.14 20.11
C ARG A 397 5.27 10.86 19.98
N PRO A 398 4.74 9.63 20.10
CA PRO A 398 5.55 8.42 19.96
C PRO A 398 6.23 8.30 18.59
N MET A 399 5.55 8.70 17.51
CA MET A 399 6.12 8.71 16.17
C MET A 399 7.20 9.78 16.03
N LEU A 400 6.94 10.99 16.54
CA LEU A 400 7.90 12.10 16.48
C LEU A 400 9.18 11.77 17.24
N ASP A 401 9.10 11.14 18.40
CA ASP A 401 10.27 10.73 19.18
C ASP A 401 11.15 9.74 18.41
N VAL A 402 10.55 8.78 17.69
CA VAL A 402 11.30 7.87 16.80
C VAL A 402 11.92 8.63 15.62
N LEU A 403 11.16 9.51 14.97
CA LEU A 403 11.64 10.29 13.83
C LEU A 403 12.83 11.18 14.19
N LEU A 404 12.81 11.81 15.36
CA LEU A 404 13.93 12.62 15.88
C LEU A 404 15.21 11.78 16.06
N GLN A 405 15.09 10.50 16.38
CA GLN A 405 16.23 9.60 16.56
C GLN A 405 16.88 9.16 15.22
N LEU A 406 16.20 9.39 14.09
CA LEU A 406 16.72 9.06 12.75
C LEU A 406 17.84 10.01 12.28
N GLY A 407 18.23 11.02 13.07
CA GLY A 407 19.37 11.88 12.79
C GLY A 407 19.24 12.72 11.52
N CYS A 408 18.01 13.03 11.10
CA CYS A 408 17.71 13.89 9.95
C CYS A 408 17.75 15.37 10.37
N LYS A 409 18.16 16.31 9.50
CA LYS A 409 18.20 17.74 9.90
C LYS A 409 16.80 18.34 10.04
N GLN A 410 15.91 18.01 9.12
CA GLN A 410 14.56 18.57 9.06
C GLN A 410 13.52 17.47 8.86
N ILE A 411 12.45 17.54 9.65
CA ILE A 411 11.32 16.62 9.58
C ILE A 411 10.07 17.47 9.36
N HIS A 412 9.35 17.19 8.28
CA HIS A 412 8.10 17.86 7.94
C HIS A 412 6.96 16.89 8.16
N VAL A 413 6.07 17.19 9.09
CA VAL A 413 4.78 16.49 9.21
C VAL A 413 3.80 17.19 8.29
N VAL A 414 3.33 16.50 7.26
CA VAL A 414 2.43 17.03 6.24
C VAL A 414 1.04 16.43 6.48
N TYR A 415 0.06 17.29 6.76
CA TYR A 415 -1.34 16.88 6.85
C TYR A 415 -2.06 17.15 5.53
N CYS A 416 -2.61 16.10 4.93
CA CYS A 416 -3.33 16.19 3.66
C CYS A 416 -4.83 16.51 3.86
N GLY A 417 -5.44 15.98 4.91
CA GLY A 417 -6.81 16.28 5.30
C GLY A 417 -6.96 17.63 6.00
N ALA A 418 -8.20 18.13 6.08
CA ALA A 418 -8.50 19.42 6.70
C ALA A 418 -8.11 19.45 8.19
N PRO A 419 -7.60 20.59 8.70
CA PRO A 419 -7.43 20.77 10.14
C PRO A 419 -8.79 20.77 10.85
N GLN A 420 -8.77 20.53 12.15
CA GLN A 420 -9.95 20.76 12.99
C GLN A 420 -10.37 22.22 12.84
N GLU A 421 -11.59 22.49 12.39
CA GLU A 421 -12.17 23.83 12.57
C GLU A 421 -12.26 24.08 14.07
N GLY A 422 -11.53 25.09 14.54
CA GLY A 422 -11.45 25.49 15.96
C GLY A 422 -12.64 26.32 16.41
#